data_AF-A0A4Q2ECH1-F1
#
_entry.id   AF-A0A4Q2ECH1-F1
#
_cell.length_a   1.000
_cell.length_b   1.000
_cell.length_c   1.000
_cell.angle_alpha   90.00
_cell.angle_beta   90.00
_cell.angle_gamma   90.00
#
_symmetry.space_group_name_H-M   'P 1'
#
loop_
_entity.id
_entity.type
_entity.pdbx_description
1 polymer ?
#
loop_
_entity_poly.entity_id
_entity_poly.type
_entity_poly.pdbx_seq_one_letter_code
_entity_poly.pdbx_strand_id
1 'polypeptide(L)'
;MSATEDFQQQVLRGHDLPADLRLLVAGAAEGEETPFDDLEAEPLLPGSDDVNDTSYLSEEERADPDIAANLAAIDEVLARAVWVARDGEGRAYGYWLEGRAEADGVQGAPIVTFDSEGQFDLSPAATLAEACVYANALDEEDFEAGRDAFAGAGIAFSAQTLGELDAVEATVSPTPAELHARRYEELLKTS
;
A
#
# COMPACT_ATOMS: atom_id res chain seq x y z
N MET A 1 -14.18 20.36 8.11
CA MET A 1 -13.23 19.62 7.27
C MET A 1 -13.86 18.26 7.04
N SER A 2 -14.12 17.89 5.79
CA SER A 2 -14.64 16.55 5.48
C SER A 2 -13.58 15.48 5.76
N ALA A 3 -13.97 14.21 5.87
CA ALA A 3 -13.02 13.10 6.04
C ALA A 3 -11.98 13.06 4.91
N THR A 4 -12.43 13.33 3.68
CA THR A 4 -11.58 13.43 2.48
C THR A 4 -10.57 14.57 2.57
N GLU A 5 -10.99 15.75 3.04
CA GLU A 5 -10.08 16.89 3.26
C GLU A 5 -9.06 16.59 4.37
N ASP A 6 -9.51 15.95 5.45
CA ASP A 6 -8.64 15.59 6.58
C ASP A 6 -7.59 14.56 6.18
N PHE A 7 -8.01 13.51 5.48
CA PHE A 7 -7.12 12.49 4.91
C PHE A 7 -6.10 13.11 3.95
N GLN A 8 -6.55 14.01 3.06
CA GLN A 8 -5.67 14.70 2.13
C GLN A 8 -4.59 15.51 2.87
N GLN A 9 -4.96 16.21 3.95
CA GLN A 9 -4.01 17.02 4.70
C GLN A 9 -3.06 16.19 5.57
N GLN A 10 -3.57 15.18 6.27
CA GLN A 10 -2.79 14.45 7.27
C GLN A 10 -2.04 13.25 6.69
N VAL A 11 -2.63 12.52 5.75
CA VAL A 11 -2.03 11.33 5.14
C VAL A 11 -1.26 11.70 3.87
N LEU A 12 -1.92 12.41 2.95
CA LEU A 12 -1.30 12.83 1.68
C LEU A 12 -0.51 14.14 1.77
N ARG A 13 -0.37 14.74 2.97
CA ARG A 13 0.42 15.96 3.21
C ARG A 13 0.02 17.14 2.31
N GLY A 14 -1.26 17.23 1.97
CA GLY A 14 -1.82 18.28 1.12
C GLY A 14 -1.71 18.02 -0.39
N HIS A 15 -1.15 16.89 -0.83
CA HIS A 15 -1.11 16.52 -2.24
C HIS A 15 -2.48 16.11 -2.78
N ASP A 16 -2.62 16.10 -4.11
CA ASP A 16 -3.86 15.72 -4.78
C ASP A 16 -4.28 14.29 -4.43
N LEU A 17 -5.57 14.13 -4.16
CA LEU A 17 -6.19 12.85 -3.82
C LEU A 17 -6.60 12.08 -5.09
N PRO A 18 -6.01 10.90 -5.36
CA PRO A 18 -6.42 10.00 -6.44
C PRO A 18 -7.92 9.66 -6.40
N ALA A 19 -8.52 9.38 -7.55
CA ALA A 19 -9.97 9.19 -7.66
C ALA A 19 -10.48 7.94 -6.94
N ASP A 20 -9.76 6.85 -7.06
CA ASP A 20 -9.98 5.59 -6.35
C ASP A 20 -9.78 5.73 -4.84
N LEU A 21 -8.74 6.44 -4.40
CA LEU A 21 -8.54 6.72 -2.98
C LEU A 21 -9.62 7.65 -2.41
N ARG A 22 -10.12 8.59 -3.21
CA ARG A 22 -11.29 9.40 -2.84
C ARG A 22 -12.53 8.53 -2.65
N LEU A 23 -12.76 7.56 -3.54
CA LEU A 23 -13.87 6.62 -3.44
C LEU A 23 -13.78 5.82 -2.13
N LEU A 24 -12.60 5.25 -1.83
CA LEU A 24 -12.36 4.51 -0.58
C LEU A 24 -12.63 5.36 0.67
N VAL A 25 -12.05 6.56 0.75
CA VAL A 25 -12.18 7.43 1.93
C VAL A 25 -13.60 7.96 2.10
N ALA A 26 -14.28 8.30 0.99
CA ALA A 26 -15.67 8.76 1.05
C ALA A 26 -16.61 7.63 1.47
N GLY A 27 -16.46 6.42 0.91
CA GLY A 27 -17.24 5.24 1.29
C GLY A 27 -17.15 4.95 2.78
N ALA A 28 -15.92 4.88 3.31
CA ALA A 28 -15.69 4.65 4.73
C ALA A 28 -16.28 5.74 5.64
N ALA A 29 -16.26 7.00 5.21
CA ALA A 29 -16.77 8.12 6.00
C ALA A 29 -18.29 8.25 5.97
N GLU A 30 -18.92 7.91 4.85
CA GLU A 30 -20.35 8.09 4.61
C GLU A 30 -21.14 6.79 4.88
N GLY A 31 -20.45 5.66 5.03
CA GLY A 31 -21.06 4.35 5.16
C GLY A 31 -21.76 3.90 3.87
N GLU A 32 -21.31 4.44 2.73
CA GLU A 32 -21.78 4.03 1.41
C GLU A 32 -20.95 2.84 0.93
N GLU A 33 -21.63 1.82 0.43
CA GLU A 33 -21.00 0.63 -0.14
C GLU A 33 -20.24 1.00 -1.43
N THR A 34 -19.02 0.49 -1.52
CA THR A 34 -18.09 0.68 -2.63
C THR A 34 -17.54 -0.67 -3.06
N PRO A 35 -16.94 -0.77 -4.26
CA PRO A 35 -16.24 -1.99 -4.67
C PRO A 35 -15.05 -2.38 -3.76
N PHE A 36 -14.60 -1.49 -2.86
CA PHE A 36 -13.57 -1.84 -1.87
C PHE A 36 -14.11 -2.72 -0.73
N ASP A 37 -15.41 -2.69 -0.46
CA ASP A 37 -16.02 -3.49 0.61
C ASP A 37 -15.96 -5.00 0.29
N ASP A 38 -16.11 -5.39 -0.99
CA ASP A 38 -15.94 -6.77 -1.46
C ASP A 38 -14.49 -7.27 -1.30
N LEU A 39 -13.53 -6.35 -1.25
CA LEU A 39 -12.11 -6.63 -1.04
C LEU A 39 -11.68 -6.48 0.43
N GLU A 40 -12.63 -6.20 1.32
CA GLU A 40 -12.37 -5.87 2.73
C GLU A 40 -11.30 -4.77 2.89
N ALA A 41 -11.22 -3.85 1.92
CA ALA A 41 -10.20 -2.81 1.88
C ALA A 41 -10.69 -1.54 2.58
N GLU A 42 -9.92 -1.10 3.59
CA GLU A 42 -10.25 0.06 4.42
C GLU A 42 -9.15 1.12 4.32
N PRO A 43 -9.50 2.42 4.38
CA PRO A 43 -8.49 3.49 4.40
C PRO A 43 -7.73 3.53 5.72
N LEU A 44 -6.43 3.74 5.65
CA LEU A 44 -5.59 4.07 6.82
C LEU A 44 -5.79 5.55 7.19
N LEU A 45 -6.80 5.81 8.00
CA LEU A 45 -7.16 7.15 8.46
C LEU A 45 -6.11 7.72 9.43
N PRO A 46 -6.11 9.05 9.66
CA PRO A 46 -5.26 9.65 10.67
C PRO A 46 -5.48 9.02 12.05
N GLY A 47 -4.42 8.47 12.63
CA GLY A 47 -4.48 7.79 13.93
C GLY A 47 -4.88 6.31 13.86
N SER A 48 -4.99 5.71 12.68
CA SER A 48 -5.01 4.25 12.51
C SER A 48 -3.77 3.60 13.13
N ASP A 49 -3.90 2.31 13.45
CA ASP A 49 -2.80 1.50 13.95
C ASP A 49 -1.62 1.48 12.95
N ASP A 50 -0.43 1.25 13.48
CA ASP A 50 0.78 1.17 12.67
C ASP A 50 0.67 0.11 11.57
N VAL A 51 1.27 0.40 10.42
CA VAL A 51 1.31 -0.51 9.27
C VAL A 51 1.97 -1.84 9.66
N ASN A 52 2.97 -1.78 10.54
CA ASN A 52 3.69 -2.91 11.10
C ASN A 52 3.41 -3.01 12.61
N ASP A 53 2.43 -3.83 13.00
CA ASP A 53 2.15 -4.09 14.41
C ASP A 53 3.13 -5.10 14.98
N THR A 54 4.13 -4.63 15.72
CA THR A 54 5.12 -5.49 16.38
C THR A 54 4.81 -5.71 17.87
N SER A 55 3.59 -5.40 18.32
CA SER A 55 3.19 -5.48 19.74
C SER A 55 3.18 -6.90 20.29
N TYR A 56 3.11 -7.91 19.41
CA TYR A 56 3.16 -9.33 19.75
C TYR A 56 4.55 -9.81 20.20
N LEU A 57 5.63 -9.09 19.86
CA LEU A 57 7.00 -9.49 20.20
C LEU A 57 7.31 -9.23 21.68
N SER A 58 7.87 -10.24 22.33
CA SER A 58 8.39 -10.16 23.70
C SER A 58 9.64 -9.27 23.82
N GLU A 59 9.98 -8.86 25.04
CA GLU A 59 11.22 -8.10 25.30
C GLU A 59 12.48 -8.87 24.90
N GLU A 60 12.48 -10.21 25.03
CA GLU A 60 13.60 -11.07 24.63
C GLU A 60 13.75 -11.12 23.11
N GLU A 61 12.64 -11.29 22.38
CA GLU A 61 12.65 -11.25 20.91
C GLU A 61 13.07 -9.89 20.39
N ARG A 62 12.60 -8.79 21.00
CA ARG A 62 13.03 -7.43 20.62
C ARG A 62 14.50 -7.15 20.91
N ALA A 63 15.12 -7.89 21.83
CA ALA A 63 16.54 -7.77 22.15
C ALA A 63 17.42 -8.66 21.27
N ASP A 64 16.84 -9.58 20.49
CA ASP A 64 17.58 -10.36 19.51
C ASP A 64 18.09 -9.42 18.38
N PRO A 65 19.41 -9.38 18.11
CA PRO A 65 19.98 -8.48 17.11
C PRO A 65 19.41 -8.66 15.70
N ASP A 66 19.03 -9.88 15.34
CA ASP A 66 18.47 -10.20 14.03
C ASP A 66 17.07 -9.59 13.88
N ILE A 67 16.22 -9.82 14.88
CA ILE A 67 14.86 -9.25 14.94
C ILE A 67 14.95 -7.73 15.00
N ALA A 68 15.79 -7.17 15.87
CA ALA A 68 15.96 -5.72 16.01
C ALA A 68 16.42 -5.06 14.70
N ALA A 69 17.38 -5.67 13.99
CA ALA A 69 17.84 -5.18 12.69
C ALA A 69 16.74 -5.24 11.63
N ASN A 70 15.95 -6.33 11.61
CA ASN A 70 14.83 -6.49 10.68
C ASN A 70 13.73 -5.45 10.92
N LEU A 71 13.32 -5.26 12.18
CA LEU A 71 12.32 -4.26 12.54
C LEU A 71 12.76 -2.84 12.16
N ALA A 72 14.00 -2.48 12.47
CA ALA A 72 14.54 -1.17 12.12
C ALA A 72 14.65 -0.98 10.59
N ALA A 73 14.96 -2.04 9.83
CA ALA A 73 14.96 -2.00 8.38
C ALA A 73 13.54 -1.81 7.80
N ILE A 74 12.54 -2.51 8.35
CA ILE A 74 11.12 -2.34 7.98
C ILE A 74 10.69 -0.89 8.23
N ASP A 75 10.95 -0.35 9.41
CA ASP A 75 10.59 1.03 9.78
C ASP A 75 11.20 2.05 8.81
N GLU A 76 12.47 1.85 8.40
CA GLU A 76 13.13 2.71 7.42
C GLU A 76 12.47 2.68 6.04
N VAL A 77 11.97 1.51 5.61
CA VAL A 77 11.30 1.33 4.31
C VAL A 77 9.88 1.88 4.36
N LEU A 78 9.13 1.60 5.42
CA LEU A 78 7.79 2.13 5.65
C LEU A 78 7.78 3.67 5.57
N ALA A 79 8.81 4.32 6.11
CA ALA A 79 8.95 5.77 6.08
C ALA A 79 9.19 6.36 4.68
N ARG A 80 9.52 5.54 3.66
CA ARG A 80 9.71 5.98 2.26
C ARG A 80 8.44 5.92 1.40
N ALA A 81 7.35 5.44 1.98
CA ALA A 81 6.05 5.35 1.31
C ALA A 81 5.00 6.19 2.04
N VAL A 82 3.91 6.48 1.33
CA VAL A 82 2.67 6.96 1.93
C VAL A 82 1.67 5.82 1.91
N TRP A 83 1.41 5.23 3.07
CA TRP A 83 0.46 4.13 3.25
C TRP A 83 -0.95 4.67 3.39
N VAL A 84 -1.90 4.07 2.66
CA VAL A 84 -3.23 4.65 2.47
C VAL A 84 -4.38 3.68 2.71
N ALA A 85 -4.13 2.37 2.62
CA ALA A 85 -5.17 1.36 2.79
C ALA A 85 -4.60 0.06 3.36
N ARG A 86 -5.48 -0.78 3.88
CA ARG A 86 -5.21 -2.16 4.30
C ARG A 86 -6.40 -3.04 3.93
N ASP A 87 -6.16 -4.28 3.52
CA ASP A 87 -7.21 -5.29 3.24
C ASP A 87 -7.49 -6.22 4.44
N GLY A 88 -8.48 -7.10 4.28
CA GLY A 88 -8.88 -8.10 5.28
C GLY A 88 -7.80 -9.14 5.60
N GLU A 89 -6.81 -9.35 4.72
CA GLU A 89 -5.65 -10.22 4.97
C GLU A 89 -4.53 -9.51 5.73
N GLY A 90 -4.70 -8.22 6.01
CA GLY A 90 -3.72 -7.39 6.70
C GLY A 90 -2.65 -6.79 5.79
N ARG A 91 -2.76 -6.95 4.47
CA ARG A 91 -1.84 -6.35 3.50
C ARG A 91 -2.08 -4.86 3.42
N ALA A 92 -1.05 -4.07 3.68
CA ALA A 92 -1.09 -2.64 3.52
C ALA A 92 -0.72 -2.24 2.09
N TYR A 93 -1.33 -1.15 1.61
CA TYR A 93 -1.09 -0.56 0.31
C TYR A 93 -0.62 0.89 0.48
N GLY A 94 0.39 1.26 -0.30
CA GLY A 94 0.95 2.61 -0.27
C GLY A 94 1.53 3.04 -1.61
N TYR A 95 1.98 4.29 -1.64
CA TYR A 95 2.65 4.90 -2.77
C TYR A 95 4.14 5.01 -2.47
N TRP A 96 4.98 4.42 -3.32
CA TRP A 96 6.43 4.47 -3.16
C TRP A 96 7.00 5.82 -3.61
N LEU A 97 7.61 6.56 -2.68
CA LEU A 97 8.10 7.92 -2.93
C LEU A 97 9.63 8.04 -2.96
N GLU A 98 10.37 6.96 -2.66
CA GLU A 98 11.83 7.01 -2.70
C GLU A 98 12.34 7.41 -4.08
N GLY A 99 13.24 8.41 -4.11
CA GLY A 99 13.81 8.93 -5.34
C GLY A 99 12.88 9.86 -6.13
N ARG A 100 11.67 10.15 -5.65
CA ARG A 100 10.74 11.12 -6.26
C ARG A 100 10.89 12.51 -5.64
N ALA A 101 10.51 13.55 -6.39
CA ALA A 101 10.45 14.90 -5.84
C ALA A 101 9.20 15.05 -4.97
N GLU A 102 9.33 15.73 -3.83
CA GLU A 102 8.21 15.96 -2.90
C GLU A 102 7.02 16.62 -3.59
N ALA A 103 7.27 17.56 -4.51
CA ALA A 103 6.22 18.27 -5.26
C ALA A 103 5.32 17.34 -6.11
N ASP A 104 5.79 16.15 -6.48
CA ASP A 104 5.03 15.19 -7.30
C ASP A 104 3.98 14.42 -6.48
N GLY A 105 4.11 14.42 -5.14
CA GLY A 105 3.21 13.71 -4.23
C GLY A 105 3.05 12.24 -4.59
N VAL A 106 1.82 11.72 -4.48
CA VAL A 106 1.48 10.33 -4.80
C VAL A 106 1.09 10.09 -6.27
N GLN A 107 0.86 11.16 -7.04
CA GLN A 107 0.44 11.04 -8.43
C GLN A 107 1.52 10.37 -9.27
N GLY A 108 1.20 9.24 -9.90
CA GLY A 108 2.13 8.44 -10.70
C GLY A 108 3.25 7.76 -9.90
N ALA A 109 3.15 7.71 -8.57
CA ALA A 109 4.01 6.84 -7.77
C ALA A 109 3.65 5.37 -8.03
N PRO A 110 4.63 4.46 -8.08
CA PRO A 110 4.34 3.02 -8.04
C PRO A 110 3.59 2.66 -6.75
N ILE A 111 2.71 1.66 -6.85
CA ILE A 111 2.06 1.08 -5.68
C ILE A 111 3.01 0.07 -5.03
N VAL A 112 3.18 0.20 -3.72
CA VAL A 112 3.93 -0.73 -2.87
C VAL A 112 2.95 -1.44 -1.94
N THR A 113 3.17 -2.72 -1.72
CA THR A 113 2.44 -3.51 -0.73
C THR A 113 3.38 -3.94 0.40
N PHE A 114 2.79 -4.16 1.58
CA PHE A 114 3.46 -4.74 2.74
C PHE A 114 2.54 -5.76 3.38
N ASP A 115 2.95 -7.02 3.46
CA ASP A 115 2.13 -8.10 4.00
C ASP A 115 2.35 -8.34 5.50
N SER A 116 1.56 -9.24 6.08
CA SER A 116 1.64 -9.62 7.48
C SER A 116 2.88 -10.45 7.83
N GLU A 117 3.64 -10.92 6.84
CA GLU A 117 4.93 -11.59 7.03
C GLU A 117 6.11 -10.60 7.04
N GLY A 118 5.85 -9.30 6.85
CA GLY A 118 6.88 -8.27 6.84
C GLY A 118 7.58 -8.12 5.49
N GLN A 119 6.98 -8.58 4.40
CA GLN A 119 7.56 -8.53 3.06
C GLN A 119 7.03 -7.34 2.28
N PHE A 120 7.92 -6.70 1.52
CA PHE A 120 7.56 -5.61 0.61
C PHE A 120 7.53 -6.10 -0.84
N ASP A 121 6.52 -5.68 -1.59
CA ASP A 121 6.43 -5.93 -3.02
C ASP A 121 6.00 -4.68 -3.80
N LEU A 122 6.35 -4.62 -5.08
CA LEU A 122 5.90 -3.57 -6.00
C LEU A 122 4.78 -4.11 -6.85
N SER A 123 3.59 -3.53 -6.71
CA SER A 123 2.46 -3.93 -7.52
C SER A 123 2.66 -3.46 -8.97
N PRO A 124 2.32 -4.30 -9.97
CA PRO A 124 2.27 -3.91 -11.37
C PRO A 124 1.15 -2.90 -11.69
N ALA A 125 0.20 -2.72 -10.77
CA ALA A 125 -0.96 -1.86 -10.95
C ALA A 125 -0.60 -0.37 -11.00
N ALA A 126 -1.37 0.38 -11.78
CA ALA A 126 -1.23 1.83 -11.91
C ALA A 126 -2.02 2.64 -10.86
N THR A 127 -2.97 2.00 -10.19
CA THR A 127 -3.90 2.63 -9.25
C THR A 127 -4.09 1.75 -8.00
N LEU A 128 -4.58 2.33 -6.90
CA LEU A 128 -4.87 1.59 -5.68
C LEU A 128 -5.97 0.55 -5.92
N ALA A 129 -7.05 0.93 -6.62
CA ALA A 129 -8.14 0.00 -6.94
C ALA A 129 -7.65 -1.22 -7.74
N GLU A 130 -6.84 -0.98 -8.76
CA GLU A 130 -6.26 -2.06 -9.58
C GLU A 130 -5.29 -2.94 -8.75
N ALA A 131 -4.54 -2.35 -7.81
CA ALA A 131 -3.65 -3.10 -6.92
C ALA A 131 -4.44 -3.99 -5.94
N CYS A 132 -5.53 -3.49 -5.37
CA CYS A 132 -6.39 -4.25 -4.47
C CYS A 132 -7.05 -5.43 -5.21
N VAL A 133 -7.58 -5.20 -6.41
CA VAL A 133 -8.15 -6.30 -7.24
C VAL A 133 -7.07 -7.28 -7.64
N TYR A 134 -5.90 -6.83 -8.11
CA TYR A 134 -4.80 -7.70 -8.49
C TYR A 134 -4.34 -8.62 -7.35
N ALA A 135 -4.25 -8.07 -6.13
CA ALA A 135 -3.82 -8.83 -4.96
C ALA A 135 -4.83 -9.91 -4.52
N ASN A 136 -6.12 -9.72 -4.81
CA ASN A 136 -7.21 -10.60 -4.36
C ASN A 136 -7.75 -11.52 -5.46
N ALA A 137 -7.46 -11.24 -6.74
CA ALA A 137 -7.90 -12.07 -7.85
C ALA A 137 -7.16 -13.42 -7.89
N LEU A 138 -7.90 -14.52 -7.90
CA LEU A 138 -7.32 -15.86 -8.05
C LEU A 138 -7.18 -16.27 -9.51
N ASP A 139 -8.01 -15.69 -10.37
CA ASP A 139 -8.00 -15.90 -11.81
C ASP A 139 -8.53 -14.68 -12.60
N GLU A 140 -8.66 -14.85 -13.92
CA GLU A 140 -9.13 -13.82 -14.83
C GLU A 140 -10.59 -13.41 -14.56
N GLU A 141 -11.44 -14.33 -14.10
CA GLU A 141 -12.86 -14.03 -13.82
C GLU A 141 -12.97 -13.11 -12.61
N ASP A 142 -12.20 -13.37 -11.56
CA ASP A 142 -12.12 -12.48 -10.39
C ASP A 142 -11.62 -11.09 -10.76
N PHE A 143 -10.57 -11.01 -11.60
CA PHE A 143 -10.01 -9.74 -12.06
C PHE A 143 -11.03 -8.95 -12.90
N GLU A 144 -11.69 -9.60 -13.87
CA GLU A 144 -12.72 -8.97 -14.70
C GLU A 144 -13.90 -8.47 -13.86
N ALA A 145 -14.34 -9.25 -12.86
CA ALA A 145 -15.42 -8.85 -11.96
C ALA A 145 -15.05 -7.60 -11.15
N GLY A 146 -13.85 -7.58 -10.54
CA GLY A 146 -13.35 -6.42 -9.81
C GLY A 146 -13.20 -5.19 -10.71
N ARG A 147 -12.61 -5.35 -11.89
CA ARG A 147 -12.47 -4.29 -12.90
C ARG A 147 -13.83 -3.69 -13.27
N ASP A 148 -14.82 -4.53 -13.55
CA ASP A 148 -16.15 -4.08 -13.97
C ASP A 148 -16.90 -3.38 -12.82
N ALA A 149 -16.74 -3.85 -11.58
CA ALA A 149 -17.28 -3.18 -10.39
C ALA A 149 -16.71 -1.76 -10.22
N PHE A 150 -15.39 -1.61 -10.34
CA PHE A 150 -14.72 -0.30 -10.28
C PHE A 150 -15.08 0.60 -11.47
N ALA A 151 -15.25 0.03 -12.67
CA ALA A 151 -15.75 0.78 -13.82
C ALA A 151 -17.16 1.34 -13.58
N GLY A 152 -18.02 0.58 -12.89
CA GLY A 152 -19.34 1.05 -12.44
C GLY A 152 -19.28 2.24 -11.49
N ALA A 153 -18.20 2.36 -10.70
CA ALA A 153 -17.91 3.49 -9.84
C ALA A 153 -17.10 4.62 -10.53
N GLY A 154 -16.84 4.50 -11.84
CA GLY A 154 -16.11 5.50 -12.62
C GLY A 154 -14.58 5.43 -12.50
N ILE A 155 -14.04 4.33 -11.98
CA ILE A 155 -12.59 4.07 -11.90
C ILE A 155 -12.20 3.15 -13.07
N ALA A 156 -11.24 3.60 -13.88
CA ALA A 156 -10.73 2.83 -15.00
C ALA A 156 -9.41 2.15 -14.64
N PHE A 157 -9.28 0.87 -15.00
CA PHE A 157 -8.04 0.12 -14.85
C PHE A 157 -7.13 0.36 -16.05
N SER A 158 -5.83 0.20 -15.84
CA SER A 158 -4.82 0.37 -16.88
C SER A 158 -4.69 -0.88 -17.74
N ALA A 159 -4.84 -2.06 -17.13
CA ALA A 159 -4.89 -3.35 -17.80
C ALA A 159 -6.33 -3.79 -18.05
N GLN A 160 -6.53 -4.54 -19.12
CA GLN A 160 -7.81 -5.18 -19.42
C GLN A 160 -7.86 -6.62 -18.94
N THR A 161 -6.73 -7.29 -18.77
CA THR A 161 -6.69 -8.66 -18.28
C THR A 161 -5.68 -8.84 -17.16
N LEU A 162 -5.85 -9.89 -16.36
CA LEU A 162 -4.88 -10.25 -15.32
C LEU A 162 -3.52 -10.55 -15.93
N GLY A 163 -3.50 -11.27 -17.07
CA GLY A 163 -2.28 -11.57 -17.80
C GLY A 163 -1.56 -10.34 -18.37
N GLU A 164 -2.26 -9.22 -18.61
CA GLU A 164 -1.63 -7.95 -18.98
C GLU A 164 -0.89 -7.34 -17.78
N LEU A 165 -1.45 -7.38 -16.57
CA LEU A 165 -0.77 -6.93 -15.35
C LEU A 165 0.44 -7.81 -15.00
N ASP A 166 0.31 -9.13 -15.11
CA ASP A 166 1.43 -10.05 -14.84
C ASP A 166 2.61 -9.83 -15.78
N ALA A 167 2.37 -9.26 -16.96
CA ALA A 167 3.41 -8.91 -17.91
C ALA A 167 4.09 -7.55 -17.63
N VAL A 168 3.57 -6.76 -16.68
CA VAL A 168 4.15 -5.47 -16.29
C VAL A 168 5.27 -5.70 -15.29
N GLU A 169 6.49 -5.32 -15.68
CA GLU A 169 7.61 -5.23 -14.75
C GLU A 169 7.60 -3.86 -14.06
N ALA A 170 7.03 -3.79 -12.85
CA ALA A 170 7.16 -2.62 -11.99
C ALA A 170 8.61 -2.45 -11.56
N THR A 171 9.30 -1.41 -12.07
CA THR A 171 10.71 -1.18 -11.77
C THR A 171 10.95 0.22 -11.23
N VAL A 172 11.52 0.26 -10.03
CA VAL A 172 12.13 1.46 -9.42
C VAL A 172 13.45 1.05 -8.79
N SER A 173 14.36 2.01 -8.60
CA SER A 173 15.65 1.74 -7.97
C SER A 173 15.90 2.74 -6.84
N PRO A 174 16.11 2.28 -5.59
CA PRO A 174 15.94 0.88 -5.15
C PRO A 174 14.47 0.45 -5.15
N THR A 175 14.21 -0.85 -5.31
CA THR A 175 12.90 -1.40 -4.93
C THR A 175 12.75 -1.38 -3.39
N PRO A 176 11.51 -1.39 -2.86
CA PRO A 176 11.26 -1.54 -1.43
C PRO A 176 11.96 -2.77 -0.82
N ALA A 177 11.88 -3.92 -1.49
CA ALA A 177 12.54 -5.16 -1.06
C ALA A 177 14.08 -5.05 -1.09
N GLU A 178 14.65 -4.42 -2.13
CA GLU A 178 16.10 -4.17 -2.20
C GLU A 178 16.56 -3.21 -1.10
N LEU A 179 15.77 -2.16 -0.82
CA LEU A 179 16.06 -1.23 0.25
C LEU A 179 16.02 -1.95 1.60
N HIS A 180 14.99 -2.74 1.84
CA HIS A 180 14.83 -3.54 3.06
C HIS A 180 16.05 -4.44 3.28
N ALA A 181 16.38 -5.30 2.30
CA ALA A 181 17.49 -6.23 2.40
C ALA A 181 18.83 -5.51 2.67
N ARG A 182 19.09 -4.40 1.96
CA ARG A 182 20.29 -3.59 2.18
C ARG A 182 20.35 -3.03 3.61
N ARG A 183 19.24 -2.49 4.12
CA ARG A 183 19.20 -1.90 5.47
C ARG A 183 19.33 -2.93 6.56
N TYR A 184 18.63 -4.05 6.44
CA TYR A 184 18.75 -5.17 7.36
C TYR A 184 20.21 -5.64 7.46
N GLU A 185 20.89 -5.84 6.33
CA GLU A 185 22.31 -6.23 6.34
C GLU A 185 23.24 -5.19 6.98
N GLU A 186 23.00 -3.90 6.75
CA GLU A 186 23.80 -2.81 7.33
C GLU A 186 23.61 -2.73 8.85
N LEU A 187 22.37 -2.86 9.31
CA LEU A 187 21.99 -2.82 10.72
C LEU A 187 22.50 -4.05 11.47
N LEU A 188 22.40 -5.24 10.87
CA LEU A 188 22.91 -6.47 11.47
C LEU A 188 24.43 -6.45 11.66
N LYS A 189 25.17 -5.82 10.74
CA LYS A 189 26.64 -5.65 10.85
C LYS A 189 27.05 -4.67 11.94
N THR A 190 26.14 -3.83 12.42
CA THR A 190 26.41 -2.77 13.39
C THR A 190 25.77 -3.00 14.77
N SER A 191 24.98 -4.08 14.91
CA SER A 191 24.36 -4.55 16.16
C SER A 191 25.30 -5.45 16.95
#